data_AF-A0A2E1VVT5-F1
#
_entry.id   AF-A0A2E1VVT5-F1
#
_cell.length_a   1.000
_cell.length_b   1.000
_cell.length_c   1.000
_cell.angle_alpha   90.00
_cell.angle_beta   90.00
_cell.angle_gamma   90.00
#
_symmetry.space_group_name_H-M   'P 1'
#
loop_
_entity.id
_entity.type
_entity.pdbx_description
1 polymer ?
#
loop_
_entity_poly.entity_id
_entity_poly.type
_entity_poly.pdbx_seq_one_letter_code
_entity_poly.pdbx_strand_id
1 'polypeptide(L)'
;MKWVRWRVLLPVALLITVVAPALRASSLGQALPDPWLLLAIGCVPARASDRLRYAVEVVLVLGVLRASVSAVSPWSCWAGLAAALFVRERVHRHLSEESFLLRFLVGALAALAPVLLDSLEAQRLGLERAWTESLLGVVWVGSFWAVVRRPGPRRLRLDR
;
A
#
# COMPACT_ATOMS: atom_id res chain seq x y z
N MET A 1 -19.39 11.51 4.31
CA MET A 1 -18.56 10.26 4.36
C MET A 1 -17.04 10.46 4.32
N LYS A 2 -16.48 11.57 3.77
CA LYS A 2 -15.01 11.80 3.72
C LYS A 2 -14.37 11.93 5.12
N TRP A 3 -15.04 12.63 6.03
CA TRP A 3 -14.56 12.91 7.39
C TRP A 3 -14.36 11.66 8.26
N VAL A 4 -15.25 10.67 8.17
CA VAL A 4 -15.17 9.45 9.00
C VAL A 4 -13.93 8.62 8.67
N ARG A 5 -13.55 8.53 7.39
CA ARG A 5 -12.36 7.78 6.97
C ARG A 5 -11.07 8.45 7.42
N TRP A 6 -11.00 9.78 7.35
CA TRP A 6 -9.84 10.54 7.82
C TRP A 6 -9.68 10.49 9.35
N ARG A 7 -10.79 10.48 10.10
CA ARG A 7 -10.77 10.32 11.56
C ARG A 7 -10.16 9.00 12.03
N VAL A 8 -10.18 7.95 11.20
CA VAL A 8 -9.55 6.66 11.51
C VAL A 8 -8.16 6.56 10.88
N LEU A 9 -8.03 6.94 9.61
CA LEU A 9 -6.76 6.83 8.88
C LEU A 9 -5.66 7.65 9.52
N LEU A 10 -5.94 8.90 9.91
CA LEU A 10 -4.91 9.84 10.34
C LEU A 10 -4.30 9.43 11.69
N PRO A 11 -5.08 9.08 12.74
CA PRO A 11 -4.52 8.56 13.99
C PRO A 11 -3.75 7.26 13.81
N VAL A 12 -4.26 6.33 12.98
CA VAL A 12 -3.57 5.05 12.71
C VAL A 12 -2.25 5.29 11.98
N ALA A 13 -2.24 6.16 10.97
CA ALA A 13 -1.03 6.50 10.22
C ALA A 13 0.00 7.21 11.11
N LEU A 14 -0.44 8.12 12.00
CA LEU A 14 0.46 8.77 12.97
C LEU A 14 1.04 7.76 13.97
N LEU A 15 0.20 6.88 14.54
CA LEU A 15 0.66 5.84 15.45
C LEU A 15 1.70 4.93 14.78
N ILE A 16 1.41 4.48 13.55
CA ILE A 16 2.38 3.72 12.75
C ILE A 16 3.65 4.51 12.55
N THR A 17 3.58 5.80 12.26
CA THR A 17 4.76 6.64 12.02
C THR A 17 5.63 6.76 13.28
N VAL A 18 5.02 6.86 14.45
CA VAL A 18 5.75 6.90 15.74
C VAL A 18 6.36 5.53 16.08
N VAL A 19 5.66 4.44 15.82
CA VAL A 19 6.06 3.09 16.24
C VAL A 19 6.96 2.39 15.22
N ALA A 20 6.87 2.74 13.94
CA ALA A 20 7.60 2.09 12.85
C ALA A 20 9.13 2.10 13.01
N PRO A 21 9.79 3.21 13.43
CA PRO A 21 11.23 3.19 13.68
C PRO A 21 11.63 2.15 14.72
N ALA A 22 10.88 2.06 15.83
CA ALA A 22 11.14 1.09 16.89
C ALA A 22 10.92 -0.36 16.41
N LEU A 23 9.87 -0.60 15.62
CA LEU A 23 9.62 -1.91 15.02
C LEU A 23 10.72 -2.29 14.02
N ARG A 24 11.21 -1.34 13.22
CA ARG A 24 12.29 -1.58 12.25
C ARG A 24 13.65 -1.82 12.89
N ALA A 25 13.88 -1.31 14.10
CA ALA A 25 15.07 -1.61 14.89
C ALA A 25 15.08 -3.04 15.46
N SER A 26 13.93 -3.72 15.49
CA SER A 26 13.85 -5.12 15.92
C SER A 26 14.34 -6.09 14.84
N SER A 27 14.77 -7.29 15.23
CA SER A 27 15.20 -8.35 14.30
C SER A 27 14.10 -8.79 13.34
N LEU A 28 12.83 -8.66 13.73
CA LEU A 28 11.67 -8.93 12.87
C LEU A 28 11.32 -7.75 11.95
N GLY A 29 11.86 -6.56 12.25
CA GLY A 29 11.55 -5.31 11.56
C GLY A 29 11.86 -5.32 10.06
N GLN A 30 12.89 -6.06 9.67
CA GLN A 30 13.30 -6.22 8.26
C GLN A 30 12.30 -7.06 7.45
N ALA A 31 11.58 -7.98 8.10
CA ALA A 31 10.59 -8.84 7.46
C ALA A 31 9.18 -8.22 7.40
N LEU A 32 8.98 -7.07 8.05
CA LEU A 32 7.68 -6.41 8.08
C LEU A 32 7.38 -5.69 6.75
N PRO A 33 6.15 -5.78 6.23
CA PRO A 33 5.74 -5.02 5.06
C PRO A 33 5.75 -3.51 5.33
N ASP A 34 5.81 -2.73 4.26
CA ASP A 34 5.63 -1.28 4.34
C ASP A 34 4.21 -0.95 4.85
N PRO A 35 4.06 -0.41 6.08
CA PRO A 35 2.74 -0.20 6.65
C PRO A 35 1.99 0.96 5.99
N TRP A 36 2.69 1.95 5.44
CA TRP A 36 2.06 3.05 4.69
C TRP A 36 1.47 2.53 3.36
N LEU A 37 2.17 1.60 2.71
CA LEU A 37 1.65 0.92 1.52
C LEU A 37 0.40 0.09 1.84
N LEU A 38 0.39 -0.65 2.95
CA LEU A 38 -0.77 -1.41 3.40
C LEU A 38 -1.97 -0.49 3.68
N LEU A 39 -1.75 0.65 4.34
CA LEU A 39 -2.79 1.66 4.56
C LEU A 39 -3.31 2.24 3.24
N ALA A 40 -2.44 2.60 2.30
CA ALA A 40 -2.84 3.15 1.01
C ALA A 40 -3.74 2.16 0.25
N ILE A 41 -3.31 0.90 0.15
CA ILE A 41 -4.07 -0.17 -0.50
C ILE A 41 -5.36 -0.47 0.28
N GLY A 42 -5.29 -0.53 1.61
CA GLY A 42 -6.40 -0.84 2.49
C GLY A 42 -7.50 0.23 2.55
N CYS A 43 -7.15 1.50 2.34
CA CYS A 43 -8.10 2.61 2.43
C CYS A 43 -8.61 3.10 1.06
N VAL A 44 -7.76 3.16 0.04
CA VAL A 44 -8.14 3.67 -1.29
C VAL A 44 -8.93 2.59 -2.05
N PRO A 45 -10.16 2.86 -2.53
CA PRO A 45 -10.95 1.89 -3.30
C PRO A 45 -10.20 1.38 -4.54
N ALA A 46 -10.46 0.13 -4.94
CA ALA A 46 -9.79 -0.50 -6.08
C ALA A 46 -10.05 0.24 -7.40
N ARG A 47 -11.27 0.80 -7.54
CA ARG A 47 -11.62 1.76 -8.60
C ARG A 47 -11.37 3.17 -8.06
N ALA A 48 -10.16 3.68 -8.30
CA ALA A 48 -9.80 5.03 -7.85
C ALA A 48 -10.38 6.11 -8.77
N SER A 49 -10.81 5.78 -10.00
CA SER A 49 -11.49 6.70 -10.94
C SER A 49 -12.58 7.55 -10.28
N ASP A 50 -13.39 6.95 -9.40
CA ASP A 50 -14.54 7.64 -8.79
C ASP A 50 -14.13 8.54 -7.61
N ARG A 51 -12.89 8.41 -7.13
CA ARG A 51 -12.37 9.11 -5.94
C ARG A 51 -10.90 9.49 -6.09
N LEU A 52 -10.47 9.92 -7.29
CA LEU A 52 -9.08 10.27 -7.59
C LEU A 52 -8.53 11.28 -6.58
N ARG A 53 -9.30 12.32 -6.25
CA ARG A 53 -8.93 13.33 -5.25
C ARG A 53 -8.59 12.71 -3.89
N TYR A 54 -9.38 11.74 -3.42
CA TYR A 54 -9.09 11.06 -2.16
C TYR A 54 -7.83 10.19 -2.25
N ALA A 55 -7.63 9.49 -3.38
CA ALA A 55 -6.41 8.70 -3.59
C ALA A 55 -5.16 9.60 -3.55
N VAL A 56 -5.21 10.76 -4.22
CA VAL A 56 -4.14 11.75 -4.21
C VAL A 56 -3.89 12.29 -2.80
N GLU A 57 -4.95 12.70 -2.07
CA GLU A 57 -4.82 13.18 -0.69
C GLU A 57 -4.18 12.10 0.22
N VAL A 58 -4.59 10.83 0.09
CA VAL A 58 -4.01 9.71 0.86
C VAL A 58 -2.54 9.49 0.50
N VAL A 59 -2.17 9.49 -0.79
CA VAL A 59 -0.79 9.34 -1.23
C VAL A 59 0.09 10.47 -0.69
N LEU A 60 -0.39 11.71 -0.75
CA LEU A 60 0.36 12.87 -0.26
C LEU A 60 0.60 12.76 1.25
N VAL A 61 -0.45 12.53 2.04
CA VAL A 61 -0.34 12.43 3.50
C VAL A 61 0.52 11.24 3.91
N LEU A 62 0.24 10.03 3.39
CA LEU A 62 1.01 8.84 3.75
C LEU A 62 2.45 8.93 3.25
N GLY A 63 2.71 9.54 2.10
CA GLY A 63 4.07 9.72 1.60
C GLY A 63 4.88 10.72 2.43
N VAL A 64 4.27 11.80 2.94
CA VAL A 64 4.93 12.70 3.90
C VAL A 64 5.29 11.95 5.18
N LEU A 65 4.35 11.19 5.74
CA LEU A 65 4.57 10.41 6.96
C LEU A 65 5.61 9.31 6.77
N ARG A 66 5.62 8.65 5.61
CA ARG A 66 6.62 7.65 5.24
C ARG A 66 8.00 8.27 5.11
N ALA A 67 8.10 9.42 4.45
CA ALA A 67 9.34 10.15 4.26
C ALA A 67 9.91 10.71 5.58
N SER A 68 9.08 11.09 6.54
CA SER A 68 9.56 11.62 7.83
C SER A 68 10.30 10.60 8.69
N VAL A 69 10.16 9.31 8.39
CA VAL A 69 10.80 8.21 9.14
C VAL A 69 11.61 7.27 8.24
N SER A 70 11.89 7.70 7.01
CA SER A 70 12.66 6.93 6.03
C SER A 70 13.84 7.76 5.54
N ALA A 71 14.97 7.09 5.28
CA ALA A 71 16.10 7.71 4.59
C ALA A 71 15.84 7.91 3.08
N VAL A 72 14.74 7.33 2.57
CA VAL A 72 14.33 7.42 1.17
C VAL A 72 13.77 8.80 0.86
N SER A 73 14.07 9.32 -0.33
CA SER A 73 13.58 10.62 -0.76
C SER A 73 12.04 10.73 -0.69
N PRO A 74 11.48 11.91 -0.37
CA PRO A 74 10.03 12.13 -0.38
C PRO A 74 9.39 11.81 -1.74
N TRP A 75 10.11 12.09 -2.83
CA TRP A 75 9.66 11.81 -4.20
C TRP A 75 9.49 10.32 -4.45
N SER A 76 10.47 9.50 -4.06
CA SER A 76 10.38 8.04 -4.17
C SER A 76 9.26 7.49 -3.28
N CYS A 77 9.01 8.12 -2.12
CA CYS A 77 7.90 7.76 -1.24
C CYS A 77 6.54 7.96 -1.93
N TRP A 78 6.28 9.14 -2.50
CA TRP A 78 5.05 9.42 -3.22
C TRP A 78 4.92 8.59 -4.50
N ALA A 79 5.99 8.49 -5.28
CA ALA A 79 6.00 7.75 -6.54
C ALA A 79 5.69 6.27 -6.31
N GLY A 80 6.29 5.64 -5.30
CA GLY A 80 6.02 4.25 -4.95
C GLY A 80 4.57 4.00 -4.55
N LEU A 81 4.00 4.86 -3.69
CA LEU A 81 2.59 4.73 -3.28
C LEU A 81 1.62 4.99 -4.44
N ALA A 82 1.88 6.02 -5.26
CA ALA A 82 1.06 6.33 -6.42
C ALA A 82 1.09 5.21 -7.45
N ALA A 83 2.29 4.70 -7.77
CA ALA A 83 2.48 3.60 -8.70
C ALA A 83 1.78 2.33 -8.22
N ALA A 84 1.87 2.01 -6.92
CA ALA A 84 1.18 0.86 -6.35
C ALA A 84 -0.35 0.96 -6.56
N LEU A 85 -0.94 2.12 -6.27
CA LEU A 85 -2.38 2.32 -6.47
C LEU A 85 -2.78 2.26 -7.95
N PHE A 86 -1.95 2.81 -8.83
CA PHE A 86 -2.18 2.79 -10.27
C PHE A 86 -2.11 1.37 -10.85
N VAL A 87 -1.05 0.63 -10.54
CA VAL A 87 -0.88 -0.78 -10.96
C VAL A 87 -2.04 -1.61 -10.43
N ARG A 88 -2.37 -1.45 -9.15
CA ARG A 88 -3.51 -2.14 -8.54
C ARG A 88 -4.79 -1.86 -9.31
N GLU A 89 -5.12 -0.59 -9.57
CA GLU A 89 -6.33 -0.24 -10.33
C GLU A 89 -6.33 -0.84 -11.74
N ARG A 90 -5.21 -0.79 -12.45
CA ARG A 90 -5.08 -1.35 -13.80
C ARG A 90 -5.30 -2.86 -13.80
N VAL A 91 -4.60 -3.60 -12.96
CA VAL A 91 -4.71 -5.07 -12.89
C VAL A 91 -6.09 -5.47 -12.39
N HIS A 92 -6.64 -4.76 -11.41
CA HIS A 92 -7.96 -5.02 -10.85
C HIS A 92 -9.10 -4.83 -11.87
N ARG A 93 -8.93 -3.99 -12.90
CA ARG A 93 -9.91 -3.87 -13.99
C ARG A 93 -9.99 -5.11 -14.87
N HIS A 94 -8.93 -5.93 -14.91
CA HIS A 94 -8.82 -7.10 -15.78
C HIS A 94 -9.01 -8.43 -15.04
N LEU A 95 -8.95 -8.45 -13.71
CA LEU A 95 -9.03 -9.67 -12.90
C LEU A 95 -10.32 -9.74 -12.06
N SER A 96 -10.87 -10.96 -11.91
CA SER A 96 -12.07 -11.21 -11.11
C SER A 96 -11.80 -11.06 -9.60
N GLU A 97 -12.74 -10.44 -8.88
CA GLU A 97 -12.69 -10.24 -7.43
C GLU A 97 -13.01 -11.51 -6.61
N GLU A 98 -13.52 -12.57 -7.25
CA GLU A 98 -14.01 -13.75 -6.53
C GLU A 98 -12.89 -14.70 -6.11
N SER A 99 -11.81 -14.75 -6.89
CA SER A 99 -10.66 -15.63 -6.62
C SER A 99 -9.68 -15.00 -5.63
N PHE A 100 -9.38 -15.76 -4.57
CA PHE A 100 -8.33 -15.40 -3.61
C PHE A 100 -6.96 -15.22 -4.30
N LEU A 101 -6.61 -16.12 -5.23
CA LEU A 101 -5.34 -16.09 -5.95
C LEU A 101 -5.22 -14.86 -6.84
N LEU A 102 -6.29 -14.48 -7.55
CA LEU A 102 -6.28 -13.29 -8.39
C LEU A 102 -6.11 -12.01 -7.55
N ARG A 103 -6.77 -11.95 -6.39
CA ARG A 103 -6.57 -10.85 -5.45
C ARG A 103 -5.16 -10.85 -4.90
N PHE A 104 -4.60 -11.98 -4.52
CA PHE A 104 -3.19 -12.05 -4.13
C PHE A 104 -2.27 -11.48 -5.21
N LEU A 105 -2.45 -11.87 -6.47
CA LEU A 105 -1.67 -11.36 -7.60
C LEU A 105 -1.83 -9.85 -7.79
N VAL A 106 -3.03 -9.30 -7.67
CA VAL A 106 -3.26 -7.84 -7.74
C VAL A 106 -2.45 -7.11 -6.67
N GLY A 107 -2.47 -7.60 -5.43
CA GLY A 107 -1.72 -7.00 -4.32
C GLY A 107 -0.21 -7.14 -4.50
N ALA A 108 0.26 -8.32 -4.91
CA ALA A 108 1.67 -8.59 -5.16
C ALA A 108 2.22 -7.70 -6.29
N LEU A 109 1.52 -7.60 -7.42
CA LEU A 109 1.92 -6.74 -8.53
C LEU A 109 1.95 -5.25 -8.14
N ALA A 110 0.98 -4.81 -7.33
CA ALA A 110 0.96 -3.44 -6.82
C ALA A 110 2.17 -3.13 -5.90
N ALA A 111 2.68 -4.13 -5.17
CA ALA A 111 3.82 -3.96 -4.29
C ALA A 111 5.17 -3.89 -5.02
N LEU A 112 5.25 -4.36 -6.27
CA LEU A 112 6.52 -4.38 -7.01
C LEU A 112 7.12 -2.98 -7.19
N ALA A 113 6.32 -2.00 -7.60
CA ALA A 113 6.81 -0.65 -7.85
C ALA A 113 7.47 0.00 -6.61
N PRO A 114 6.83 0.07 -5.44
CA PRO A 114 7.47 0.63 -4.25
C PRO A 114 8.68 -0.19 -3.78
N VAL A 115 8.63 -1.53 -3.87
CA VAL A 115 9.76 -2.40 -3.48
C VAL A 115 10.97 -2.16 -4.38
N LEU A 116 10.77 -2.02 -5.70
CA LEU A 116 11.85 -1.72 -6.64
C LEU A 116 12.46 -0.35 -6.37
N LEU A 117 11.64 0.69 -6.17
CA LEU A 117 12.14 2.03 -5.87
C LEU A 117 12.93 2.06 -4.55
N ASP A 118 12.43 1.38 -3.51
CA ASP A 118 13.14 1.27 -2.24
C ASP A 118 14.48 0.53 -2.40
N SER A 119 14.53 -0.52 -3.24
CA SER A 119 15.76 -1.26 -3.48
C SER A 119 16.81 -0.44 -4.23
N LEU A 120 16.39 0.37 -5.21
CA LEU A 120 17.26 1.29 -5.94
C LEU A 120 17.81 2.40 -5.04
N GLU A 121 16.97 2.95 -4.16
CA GLU A 121 17.41 3.97 -3.19
C GLU A 121 18.33 3.38 -2.12
N ALA A 122 18.06 2.16 -1.64
CA ALA A 122 18.97 1.45 -0.74
C ALA A 122 20.35 1.23 -1.37
N GLN A 123 20.40 0.81 -2.64
CA GLN A 123 21.65 0.68 -3.39
C GLN A 123 22.40 2.01 -3.52
N ARG A 124 21.69 3.11 -3.79
CA ARG A 124 22.30 4.47 -3.85
C ARG A 124 22.90 4.91 -2.52
N LEU A 125 22.32 4.48 -1.41
CA LEU A 125 22.78 4.76 -0.06
C LEU A 125 23.85 3.78 0.44
N GLY A 126 24.25 2.79 -0.38
CA GLY A 126 25.21 1.75 0.00
C GLY A 126 24.69 0.78 1.06
N LEU A 127 23.36 0.69 1.24
CA LEU A 127 22.73 -0.23 2.17
C LEU A 127 22.51 -1.58 1.47
N GLU A 128 23.11 -2.64 1.99
CA GLU A 128 22.81 -3.99 1.54
C GLU A 128 21.43 -4.40 2.04
N ARG A 129 20.53 -4.73 1.10
CA ARG A 129 19.19 -5.23 1.40
C ARG A 129 19.03 -6.62 0.81
N ALA A 130 18.66 -7.58 1.64
CA ALA A 130 18.44 -8.94 1.17
C ALA A 130 17.23 -8.99 0.22
N TRP A 131 17.36 -9.68 -0.91
CA TRP A 131 16.27 -9.86 -1.87
C TRP A 131 15.06 -10.58 -1.26
N THR A 132 15.29 -11.38 -0.21
CA THR A 132 14.25 -12.08 0.56
C THR A 132 13.33 -11.11 1.30
N GLU A 133 13.84 -10.00 1.82
CA GLU A 133 13.02 -8.96 2.48
C GLU A 133 12.07 -8.30 1.48
N SER A 134 12.58 -7.98 0.29
CA SER A 134 11.79 -7.42 -0.81
C SER A 134 10.66 -8.36 -1.23
N LEU A 135 10.95 -9.65 -1.36
CA LEU A 135 9.93 -10.65 -1.67
C LEU A 135 8.90 -10.83 -0.55
N LEU A 136 9.34 -10.86 0.71
CA LEU A 136 8.42 -10.93 1.85
C LEU A 136 7.46 -9.75 1.86
N GLY A 137 7.95 -8.53 1.58
CA GLY A 137 7.12 -7.35 1.43
C GLY A 137 6.03 -7.52 0.36
N VAL A 138 6.39 -8.07 -0.81
CA VAL A 138 5.44 -8.36 -1.89
C VAL A 138 4.40 -9.40 -1.47
N VAL A 139 4.83 -10.49 -0.84
CA VAL A 139 3.95 -11.57 -0.36
C VAL A 139 2.98 -11.07 0.70
N TRP A 140 3.44 -10.24 1.63
CA TRP A 140 2.59 -9.64 2.67
C TRP A 140 1.52 -8.74 2.09
N VAL A 141 1.87 -7.86 1.15
CA VAL A 141 0.90 -6.96 0.52
C VAL A 141 -0.11 -7.75 -0.32
N GLY A 142 0.35 -8.77 -1.06
CA GLY A 142 -0.51 -9.70 -1.77
C GLY A 142 -1.51 -10.39 -0.84
N SER A 143 -1.00 -10.96 0.26
CA SER A 143 -1.82 -11.65 1.27
C SER A 143 -2.84 -10.72 1.91
N PHE A 144 -2.41 -9.52 2.31
CA PHE A 144 -3.30 -8.50 2.87
C PHE A 144 -4.44 -8.16 1.91
N TRP A 145 -4.13 -7.92 0.63
CA TRP A 145 -5.17 -7.61 -0.36
C TRP A 145 -6.10 -8.79 -0.66
N ALA A 146 -5.58 -10.02 -0.63
CA ALA A 146 -6.36 -11.24 -0.78
C ALA A 146 -7.32 -11.50 0.39
N VAL A 147 -6.98 -11.05 1.60
CA VAL A 147 -7.82 -11.18 2.79
C VAL A 147 -8.84 -10.05 2.90
N VAL A 148 -8.43 -8.79 2.66
CA VAL A 148 -9.31 -7.60 2.81
C VAL A 148 -10.37 -7.59 1.72
N ARG A 149 -11.45 -8.36 1.91
CA ARG A 149 -12.63 -8.35 1.04
C ARG A 149 -13.28 -6.99 1.17
N ARG A 150 -13.29 -6.21 0.10
CA ARG A 150 -14.23 -5.09 0.02
C ARG A 150 -15.55 -5.65 -0.49
N PRO A 151 -16.69 -5.34 0.14
CA PRO A 151 -17.97 -5.67 -0.44
C PRO A 151 -18.01 -5.03 -1.83
N GLY A 152 -18.14 -5.86 -2.86
CA GLY A 152 -18.40 -5.38 -4.21
C GLY A 152 -19.63 -4.47 -4.20
N PRO A 153 -19.79 -3.59 -5.21
CA PRO A 153 -21.00 -2.79 -5.31
C PRO A 153 -22.18 -3.75 -5.21
N ARG A 154 -23.02 -3.61 -4.17
CA ARG A 154 -24.29 -4.32 -4.08
C ARG A 154 -24.97 -4.03 -5.41
N ARG A 155 -25.01 -5.02 -6.32
CA ARG A 155 -25.96 -4.97 -7.41
C ARG A 155 -27.29 -4.88 -6.69
N LEU A 156 -27.92 -3.71 -6.74
CA LEU A 156 -29.32 -3.57 -6.40
C LEU A 156 -30.00 -4.66 -7.24
N ARG A 157 -30.42 -5.74 -6.58
CA ARG A 157 -31.35 -6.68 -7.17
C ARG A 157 -32.59 -5.84 -7.41
N LEU A 158 -32.73 -5.37 -8.65
CA LEU A 158 -34.01 -5.01 -9.23
C LEU A 158 -34.73 -6.33 -9.47
N ASP A 159 -35.04 -7.05 -8.39
CA ASP A 159 -35.98 -8.15 -8.44
C ASP A 159 -37.36 -7.49 -8.42
N ARG A 160 -37.91 -7.46 -9.65
CA ARG A 160 -39.29 -7.30 -10.12
C ARG A 160 -40.38 -7.04 -9.08
#